data_AF-A0A915EGY3-F1
#
_entry.id   AF-A0A915EGY3-F1
#
_cell.length_a   1.000
_cell.length_b   1.000
_cell.length_c   1.000
_cell.angle_alpha   90.00
_cell.angle_beta   90.00
_cell.angle_gamma   90.00
#
_symmetry.space_group_name_H-M   'P 1'
#
loop_
_entity.id
_entity.type
_entity.pdbx_description
1 polymer ?
#
loop_
_entity_poly.entity_id
_entity_poly.type
_entity_poly.pdbx_seq_one_letter_code
_entity_poly.pdbx_strand_id
1 'polypeptide(L)'
;MHIKFEFSLDLAPRSSFENFSPAFALSFQLEKVFSGSGSCSEPEREPENHCIHGHPPCKASEIIAKELGLKAAEEDIVFKVLDQTDEDPVLVIRLNQNWIATHTEARANVLLDYIATYDMINERRDDQVPRLCFRFAEGSHIVACRKAVLNAHFDAFAPSPDMLNLLNARNIPWAGNREQLGVCVQINKIGVRRNDIQSFPFFNL
;
A
#
# COMPACT_ATOMS: atom_id res chain seq x y z
N MET A 1 -2.03 38.99 41.63
CA MET A 1 -2.80 39.34 40.42
C MET A 1 -3.15 38.02 39.74
N HIS A 2 -4.29 37.43 40.10
CA HIS A 2 -4.76 36.13 39.62
C HIS A 2 -6.02 36.36 38.81
N ILE A 3 -5.97 36.00 37.52
CA ILE A 3 -7.11 36.07 36.62
C ILE A 3 -7.77 34.69 36.63
N LYS A 4 -9.01 34.62 37.14
CA LYS A 4 -9.94 33.50 36.96
C LYS A 4 -10.63 33.69 35.61
N PHE A 5 -10.66 32.66 34.77
CA PHE A 5 -11.62 32.55 33.68
C PHE A 5 -12.56 31.39 33.99
N GLU A 6 -13.80 31.73 34.32
CA GLU A 6 -14.95 30.81 34.29
C GLU A 6 -15.40 30.67 32.84
N PHE A 7 -15.57 29.45 32.36
CA PHE A 7 -16.30 29.15 31.12
C PHE A 7 -17.53 28.33 31.48
N SER A 8 -18.68 28.94 31.24
CA SER A 8 -20.02 28.36 31.44
C SER A 8 -20.30 27.35 30.32
N LEU A 9 -20.60 26.11 30.69
CA LEU A 9 -21.07 25.04 29.81
C LEU A 9 -22.59 25.00 29.87
N ASP A 10 -23.27 25.51 28.84
CA ASP A 10 -24.69 25.26 28.65
C ASP A 10 -24.92 23.91 27.96
N LEU A 11 -25.83 23.14 28.56
CA LEU A 11 -26.22 21.78 28.21
C LEU A 11 -27.44 21.76 27.26
N ALA A 12 -27.24 21.15 26.08
CA ALA A 12 -28.13 20.22 25.33
C ALA A 12 -29.50 20.74 24.78
N PRO A 13 -30.17 20.10 23.77
CA PRO A 13 -30.48 18.65 23.76
C PRO A 13 -30.45 17.89 22.40
N ARG A 14 -30.69 16.58 22.55
CA ARG A 14 -30.78 15.46 21.60
C ARG A 14 -31.95 15.52 20.60
N SER A 15 -31.71 15.06 19.37
CA SER A 15 -32.59 14.27 18.47
C SER A 15 -31.90 14.20 17.09
N SER A 16 -31.65 13.09 16.41
CA SER A 16 -32.39 11.85 16.28
C SER A 16 -31.46 10.69 15.90
N PHE A 17 -31.80 9.51 16.41
CA PHE A 17 -31.30 8.19 16.05
C PHE A 17 -31.99 7.66 14.78
N GLU A 18 -31.51 6.50 14.31
CA GLU A 18 -32.02 5.62 13.22
C GLU A 18 -31.30 5.85 11.88
N ASN A 19 -30.56 4.90 11.28
CA ASN A 19 -30.59 3.44 11.32
C ASN A 19 -29.21 2.89 10.96
N PHE A 20 -28.63 1.99 11.75
CA PHE A 20 -27.88 0.84 11.23
C PHE A 20 -27.70 -0.19 12.35
N SER A 21 -28.28 -1.36 12.13
CA SER A 21 -27.95 -2.62 12.76
C SER A 21 -28.50 -3.71 11.84
N PRO A 22 -28.05 -4.98 11.87
CA PRO A 22 -26.90 -5.55 12.55
C PRO A 22 -25.99 -6.33 11.58
N ALA A 23 -24.73 -6.46 11.96
CA ALA A 23 -23.94 -7.63 11.58
C ALA A 23 -24.68 -8.88 12.10
N PHE A 24 -25.25 -9.66 11.20
CA PHE A 24 -25.82 -10.98 11.48
C PHE A 24 -25.23 -11.97 10.48
N ALA A 25 -24.61 -13.01 11.04
CA ALA A 25 -24.25 -14.29 10.41
C ALA A 25 -23.14 -14.20 9.33
N LEU A 26 -21.86 -14.46 9.59
CA LEU A 26 -21.27 -15.75 10.00
C LEU A 26 -22.02 -16.93 9.35
N SER A 27 -21.52 -17.51 8.26
CA SER A 27 -20.67 -18.72 8.25
C SER A 27 -21.34 -19.74 7.28
N PHE A 28 -20.68 -20.38 6.31
CA PHE A 28 -19.91 -21.64 6.32
C PHE A 28 -19.71 -21.96 4.80
N GLN A 29 -18.51 -22.14 4.24
CA GLN A 29 -17.62 -23.31 4.30
C GLN A 29 -17.76 -24.27 3.08
N LEU A 30 -16.65 -24.37 2.35
CA LEU A 30 -16.03 -25.54 1.69
C LEU A 30 -16.78 -26.40 0.65
N GLU A 31 -16.19 -26.37 -0.55
CA GLU A 31 -15.76 -27.51 -1.41
C GLU A 31 -16.75 -28.63 -1.84
N LYS A 32 -16.80 -28.77 -3.18
CA LYS A 32 -16.41 -29.94 -4.01
C LYS A 32 -17.49 -30.66 -4.84
N VAL A 33 -17.10 -30.83 -6.11
CA VAL A 33 -17.21 -32.02 -6.99
C VAL A 33 -18.22 -31.97 -8.16
N PHE A 34 -17.62 -31.80 -9.35
CA PHE A 34 -17.86 -32.41 -10.67
C PHE A 34 -19.28 -32.46 -11.26
N SER A 35 -19.46 -31.81 -12.42
CA SER A 35 -19.62 -32.48 -13.73
C SER A 35 -20.03 -31.46 -14.80
N GLY A 36 -19.43 -31.53 -16.00
CA GLY A 36 -19.90 -30.73 -17.13
C GLY A 36 -18.91 -30.66 -18.29
N SER A 37 -19.05 -31.61 -19.20
CA SER A 37 -18.38 -31.79 -20.48
C SER A 37 -18.66 -30.70 -21.54
N GLY A 38 -17.70 -30.47 -22.45
CA GLY A 38 -17.89 -29.81 -23.75
C GLY A 38 -16.57 -29.22 -24.26
N SER A 39 -15.77 -29.96 -25.04
CA SER A 39 -15.74 -30.00 -26.52
C SER A 39 -15.08 -28.76 -27.17
N CYS A 40 -13.97 -29.03 -27.88
CA CYS A 40 -13.33 -28.37 -29.04
C CYS A 40 -13.99 -27.08 -29.56
N SER A 41 -13.29 -26.00 -29.93
CA SER A 41 -11.96 -25.86 -30.54
C SER A 41 -11.66 -24.37 -30.81
N GLU A 42 -10.46 -23.88 -30.52
CA GLU A 42 -9.63 -22.95 -31.32
C GLU A 42 -8.36 -22.59 -30.52
N PRO A 43 -7.14 -22.62 -31.09
CA PRO A 43 -5.94 -22.22 -30.37
C PRO A 43 -5.82 -20.70 -30.45
N GLU A 44 -6.33 -20.00 -29.44
CA GLU A 44 -5.90 -18.63 -29.19
C GLU A 44 -4.42 -18.66 -28.82
N ARG A 45 -3.60 -18.02 -29.65
CA ARG A 45 -2.18 -17.78 -29.39
C ARG A 45 -2.05 -17.08 -28.04
N GLU A 46 -1.31 -17.71 -27.15
CA GLU A 46 -0.79 -17.12 -25.92
C GLU A 46 -0.12 -15.76 -26.22
N PRO A 47 -0.16 -14.79 -25.31
CA PRO A 47 1.06 -14.06 -25.03
C PRO A 47 1.91 -14.96 -24.12
N GLU A 48 2.77 -15.79 -24.71
CA GLU A 48 3.96 -16.32 -24.02
C GLU A 48 4.86 -15.12 -23.69
N ASN A 49 4.54 -14.36 -22.65
CA ASN A 49 5.54 -13.56 -21.96
C ASN A 49 6.13 -14.42 -20.85
N HIS A 50 6.72 -15.55 -21.25
CA HIS A 50 7.71 -16.21 -20.42
C HIS A 50 8.85 -15.21 -20.30
N CYS A 51 8.99 -14.61 -19.12
CA CYS A 51 10.15 -13.82 -18.80
C CYS A 51 11.40 -14.64 -19.16
N ILE A 52 12.25 -14.12 -20.05
CA ILE A 52 13.48 -14.81 -20.42
C ILE A 52 14.34 -14.88 -19.16
N HIS A 53 14.47 -16.07 -18.57
CA HIS A 53 15.28 -16.30 -17.37
C HIS A 53 16.71 -15.78 -17.61
N GLY A 54 17.04 -14.63 -17.00
CA GLY A 54 18.27 -13.90 -17.29
C GLY A 54 18.09 -12.40 -17.53
N HIS A 55 16.89 -11.95 -17.93
CA HIS A 55 16.56 -10.54 -18.06
C HIS A 55 16.55 -9.85 -16.68
N PRO A 56 17.29 -8.75 -16.46
CA PRO A 56 17.38 -8.11 -15.14
C PRO A 56 16.02 -7.74 -14.51
N PRO A 57 15.03 -7.20 -15.26
CA PRO A 57 13.66 -6.99 -14.78
C PRO A 57 12.95 -8.23 -14.24
N CYS A 58 13.14 -9.40 -14.85
CA CYS A 58 12.51 -10.66 -14.42
C CYS A 58 13.07 -11.15 -13.08
N LYS A 59 14.39 -11.13 -12.92
CA LYS A 59 15.00 -11.50 -11.64
C LYS A 59 14.61 -10.53 -10.53
N ALA A 60 14.47 -9.25 -10.88
CA ALA A 60 14.05 -8.22 -9.95
C ALA A 60 12.61 -8.45 -9.48
N SER A 61 11.67 -8.68 -10.40
CA SER A 61 10.27 -8.95 -10.07
C SER A 61 10.12 -10.19 -9.19
N GLU A 62 10.87 -11.26 -9.46
CA GLU A 62 10.87 -12.49 -8.65
C GLU A 62 11.36 -12.21 -7.22
N ILE A 63 12.45 -11.45 -7.06
CA ILE A 63 12.98 -11.07 -5.75
C ILE A 63 11.95 -10.23 -4.98
N ILE A 64 11.34 -9.24 -5.62
CA ILE A 64 10.34 -8.36 -5.01
C ILE A 64 9.10 -9.16 -4.62
N ALA A 65 8.62 -10.04 -5.50
CA ALA A 65 7.48 -10.89 -5.23
C ALA A 65 7.74 -11.78 -4.01
N LYS A 66 8.97 -12.29 -3.85
CA LYS A 66 9.36 -13.04 -2.66
C LYS A 66 9.47 -12.18 -1.41
N GLU A 67 10.05 -10.98 -1.48
CA GLU A 67 10.22 -10.09 -0.32
C GLU A 67 8.88 -9.54 0.19
N LEU A 68 8.01 -9.14 -0.73
CA LEU A 68 6.68 -8.64 -0.40
C LEU A 68 5.66 -9.76 -0.26
N GLY A 69 5.91 -10.98 -0.71
CA GLY A 69 4.90 -12.04 -0.75
C GLY A 69 3.75 -11.72 -1.69
N LEU A 70 4.07 -11.28 -2.92
CA LEU A 70 3.12 -10.98 -3.98
C LEU A 70 2.64 -12.27 -4.67
N LYS A 71 1.47 -12.20 -5.29
CA LYS A 71 0.94 -13.26 -6.17
C LYS A 71 1.53 -13.15 -7.57
N ALA A 72 1.47 -14.22 -8.36
CA ALA A 72 1.98 -14.24 -9.75
C ALA A 72 1.41 -13.09 -10.62
N ALA A 73 0.12 -12.77 -10.49
CA ALA A 73 -0.48 -11.66 -11.23
C ALA A 73 0.08 -10.27 -10.84
N GLU A 74 0.51 -10.11 -9.58
CA GLU A 74 1.14 -8.87 -9.09
C GLU A 74 2.62 -8.81 -9.49
N GLU A 75 3.30 -9.97 -9.51
CA GLU A 75 4.65 -10.10 -10.04
C GLU A 75 4.72 -9.69 -11.53
N ASP A 76 3.78 -10.15 -12.35
CA ASP A 76 3.68 -9.78 -13.77
C ASP A 76 3.52 -8.26 -13.97
N ILE A 77 2.79 -7.60 -13.05
CA ILE A 77 2.64 -6.15 -13.05
C ILE A 77 3.99 -5.48 -12.76
N VAL A 78 4.67 -5.93 -11.70
CA VAL A 78 6.00 -5.41 -11.33
C VAL A 78 6.98 -5.59 -12.49
N PHE A 79 6.99 -6.78 -13.11
CA PHE A 79 7.81 -7.06 -14.29
C PHE A 79 7.54 -6.06 -15.41
N LYS A 80 6.28 -5.86 -15.82
CA LYS A 80 5.91 -4.91 -16.89
C LYS A 80 6.38 -3.49 -16.58
N VAL A 81 6.22 -3.04 -15.34
CA VAL A 81 6.69 -1.71 -14.92
C VAL A 81 8.21 -1.61 -15.00
N LEU A 82 8.92 -2.63 -14.52
CA LEU A 82 10.38 -2.66 -14.55
C LEU A 82 10.97 -2.81 -15.96
N ASP A 83 10.23 -3.41 -16.88
CA ASP A 83 10.60 -3.54 -18.29
C ASP A 83 10.41 -2.21 -19.06
N GLN A 84 9.39 -1.42 -18.69
CA GLN A 84 9.08 -0.12 -19.30
C GLN A 84 9.85 1.06 -18.70
N THR A 85 10.47 0.88 -17.54
CA THR A 85 11.14 1.95 -16.81
C THR A 85 12.64 1.79 -16.96
N ASP A 86 13.36 2.78 -17.47
CA ASP A 86 14.81 2.63 -17.72
C ASP A 86 15.65 2.78 -16.44
N GLU A 87 15.86 4.01 -15.96
CA GLU A 87 16.73 4.33 -14.81
C GLU A 87 15.96 4.85 -13.59
N ASP A 88 14.66 5.13 -13.73
CA ASP A 88 13.86 5.75 -12.67
C ASP A 88 13.70 4.82 -11.46
N PRO A 89 13.88 5.32 -10.23
CA PRO A 89 13.53 4.59 -9.03
C PRO A 89 12.05 4.22 -8.95
N VAL A 90 11.79 2.99 -8.51
CA VAL A 90 10.43 2.45 -8.37
C VAL A 90 10.18 2.06 -6.92
N LEU A 91 9.04 2.50 -6.39
CA LEU A 91 8.49 2.06 -5.11
C LEU A 91 7.38 1.05 -5.38
N VAL A 92 7.51 -0.15 -4.84
CA VAL A 92 6.48 -1.19 -4.89
C VAL A 92 5.86 -1.33 -3.51
N ILE A 93 4.53 -1.28 -3.43
CA ILE A 93 3.79 -1.30 -2.16
C ILE A 93 2.86 -2.51 -2.13
N ARG A 94 3.03 -3.38 -1.13
CA ARG A 94 1.99 -4.37 -0.78
C ARG A 94 1.12 -3.83 0.34
N LEU A 95 -0.18 -3.71 0.09
CA LEU A 95 -1.13 -3.22 1.08
C LEU A 95 -1.35 -4.22 2.22
N ASN A 96 -1.51 -3.68 3.42
CA ASN A 96 -1.85 -4.41 4.63
C ASN A 96 -3.38 -4.54 4.74
N GLN A 97 -3.89 -5.77 4.64
CA GLN A 97 -5.32 -6.04 4.71
C GLN A 97 -5.93 -5.69 6.07
N ASN A 98 -5.16 -5.74 7.17
CA ASN A 98 -5.63 -5.33 8.49
C ASN A 98 -5.86 -3.81 8.55
N TRP A 99 -5.00 -3.04 7.90
CA TRP A 99 -5.16 -1.60 7.80
C TRP A 99 -6.39 -1.25 6.95
N ILE A 100 -6.55 -1.92 5.80
CA ILE A 100 -7.71 -1.76 4.91
C ILE A 100 -9.01 -2.11 5.63
N ALA A 101 -9.03 -3.20 6.41
CA ALA A 101 -10.21 -3.59 7.19
C ALA A 101 -10.62 -2.50 8.20
N THR A 102 -9.67 -1.69 8.66
CA THR A 102 -9.91 -0.59 9.61
C THR A 102 -10.30 0.72 8.91
N HIS A 103 -9.70 1.04 7.76
CA HIS A 103 -9.79 2.37 7.12
C HIS A 103 -10.56 2.37 5.79
N THR A 104 -10.93 1.21 5.26
CA THR A 104 -11.53 0.95 3.94
C THR A 104 -10.56 0.99 2.75
N GLU A 105 -10.93 0.26 1.69
CA GLU A 105 -10.21 0.23 0.42
C GLU A 105 -10.24 1.60 -0.29
N ALA A 106 -11.35 2.32 -0.20
CA ALA A 106 -11.47 3.67 -0.77
C ALA A 106 -10.43 4.63 -0.16
N ARG A 107 -10.20 4.54 1.16
CA ARG A 107 -9.17 5.34 1.83
C ARG A 107 -7.76 4.94 1.36
N ALA A 108 -7.48 3.64 1.25
CA ALA A 108 -6.20 3.17 0.71
C ALA A 108 -5.96 3.71 -0.71
N ASN A 109 -6.98 3.67 -1.58
CA ASN A 109 -6.90 4.20 -2.94
C ASN A 109 -6.58 5.69 -2.97
N VAL A 110 -7.18 6.51 -2.09
CA VAL A 110 -6.85 7.95 -1.98
C VAL A 110 -5.37 8.17 -1.63
N LEU A 111 -4.81 7.38 -0.71
CA LEU A 111 -3.40 7.50 -0.33
C LEU A 111 -2.47 7.04 -1.46
N LEU A 112 -2.83 5.97 -2.16
CA LEU A 112 -2.06 5.48 -3.31
C LEU A 112 -2.10 6.47 -4.47
N ASP A 113 -3.27 7.08 -4.72
CA ASP A 113 -3.41 8.12 -5.74
C ASP A 113 -2.60 9.37 -5.32
N TYR A 114 -2.57 9.75 -4.04
CA TYR A 114 -1.70 10.82 -3.53
C TYR A 114 -0.21 10.54 -3.74
N ILE A 115 0.23 9.29 -3.56
CA ILE A 115 1.62 8.88 -3.86
C ILE A 115 1.88 8.94 -5.36
N ALA A 116 0.95 8.46 -6.18
CA ALA A 116 1.09 8.43 -7.64
C ALA A 116 1.16 9.83 -8.27
N THR A 117 0.52 10.82 -7.64
CA THR A 117 0.46 12.19 -8.16
C THR A 117 1.47 13.11 -7.48
N TYR A 118 2.33 12.59 -6.62
CA TYR A 118 3.35 13.35 -5.93
C TYR A 118 4.25 14.09 -6.94
N ASP A 119 4.34 15.42 -6.78
CA ASP A 119 5.14 16.32 -7.64
C ASP A 119 4.64 16.43 -9.10
N MET A 120 3.42 15.95 -9.41
CA MET A 120 2.80 16.13 -10.72
C MET A 120 2.00 17.43 -10.80
N ILE A 121 2.30 18.26 -11.80
CA ILE A 121 1.67 19.58 -12.00
C ILE A 121 0.15 19.49 -12.31
N ASN A 122 -0.35 18.33 -12.78
CA ASN A 122 -1.75 18.14 -13.18
C ASN A 122 -2.46 17.01 -12.41
N GLU A 123 -1.84 16.45 -11.35
CA GLU A 123 -2.37 15.37 -10.51
C GLU A 123 -3.01 14.17 -11.26
N ARG A 124 -2.65 13.97 -12.53
CA ARG A 124 -3.27 12.94 -13.35
C ARG A 124 -2.43 11.68 -13.31
N ARG A 125 -2.93 10.69 -12.58
CA ARG A 125 -2.36 9.35 -12.59
C ARG A 125 -2.53 8.70 -13.97
N ASP A 126 -1.56 7.89 -14.35
CA ASP A 126 -1.72 6.97 -15.48
C ASP A 126 -2.60 5.79 -15.04
N ASP A 127 -3.83 5.75 -15.57
CA ASP A 127 -4.81 4.69 -15.29
C ASP A 127 -4.31 3.30 -15.71
N GLN A 128 -3.27 3.23 -16.56
CA GLN A 128 -2.69 1.96 -17.04
C GLN A 128 -1.70 1.32 -16.06
N VAL A 129 -1.18 2.08 -15.07
CA VAL A 129 -0.25 1.55 -14.07
C VAL A 129 -1.03 1.11 -12.83
N PRO A 130 -1.03 -0.17 -12.42
CA PRO A 130 -1.76 -0.63 -11.25
C PRO A 130 -1.30 0.08 -9.96
N ARG A 131 -2.18 0.18 -8.94
CA ARG A 131 -1.92 0.82 -7.62
C ARG A 131 -0.94 0.04 -6.73
N LEU A 132 0.11 -0.48 -7.33
CA LEU A 132 1.14 -1.34 -6.74
C LEU A 132 2.53 -0.72 -6.93
N CYS A 133 2.78 -0.05 -8.07
CA CYS A 133 4.10 0.46 -8.44
C CYS A 133 4.05 1.97 -8.70
N PHE A 134 5.02 2.70 -8.16
CA PHE A 134 5.12 4.15 -8.28
C PHE A 134 6.53 4.51 -8.76
N ARG A 135 6.60 5.24 -9.88
CA ARG A 135 7.84 5.70 -10.48
C ARG A 135 8.19 7.09 -9.97
N PHE A 136 9.46 7.32 -9.71
CA PHE A 136 10.00 8.62 -9.29
C PHE A 136 11.18 8.98 -10.15
N ALA A 137 11.38 10.27 -10.43
CA ALA A 137 12.56 10.73 -11.17
C ALA A 137 13.87 10.44 -10.39
N GLU A 138 13.83 10.51 -9.06
CA GLU A 138 15.00 10.30 -8.20
C GLU A 138 14.62 9.61 -6.89
N GLY A 139 15.60 8.92 -6.27
CA GLY A 139 15.39 8.27 -4.98
C GLY A 139 15.14 9.28 -3.84
N SER A 140 15.67 10.50 -4.00
CA SER A 140 15.41 11.65 -3.12
C SER A 140 13.92 12.00 -3.07
N HIS A 141 13.20 11.86 -4.20
CA HIS A 141 11.78 12.15 -4.30
C HIS A 141 10.93 11.13 -3.54
N ILE A 142 11.36 9.87 -3.41
CA ILE A 142 10.68 8.86 -2.58
C ILE A 142 10.68 9.30 -1.11
N VAL A 143 11.82 9.80 -0.62
CA VAL A 143 11.95 10.31 0.75
C VAL A 143 11.11 11.57 0.96
N ALA A 144 11.08 12.47 -0.03
CA ALA A 144 10.26 13.67 0.01
C ALA A 144 8.75 13.34 -0.02
N CYS A 145 8.34 12.39 -0.86
CA CYS A 145 6.99 11.83 -0.92
C CYS A 145 6.58 11.25 0.42
N ARG A 146 7.43 10.42 1.05
CA ARG A 146 7.17 9.87 2.39
C ARG A 146 6.89 10.98 3.40
N LYS A 147 7.67 12.06 3.40
CA LYS A 147 7.46 13.21 4.30
C LYS A 147 6.13 13.91 4.02
N ALA A 148 5.77 14.10 2.76
CA ALA A 148 4.49 14.69 2.39
C ALA A 148 3.30 13.82 2.84
N VAL A 149 3.37 12.52 2.60
CA VAL A 149 2.36 11.55 3.05
C VAL A 149 2.28 11.53 4.58
N LEU A 150 3.41 11.59 5.30
CA LEU A 150 3.42 11.64 6.77
C LEU A 150 2.70 12.89 7.31
N ASN A 151 2.90 14.03 6.65
CA ASN A 151 2.28 15.29 7.06
C ASN A 151 0.77 15.34 6.75
N ALA A 152 0.34 14.75 5.64
CA ALA A 152 -1.06 14.80 5.19
C ALA A 152 -1.92 13.60 5.65
N HIS A 153 -1.30 12.44 5.83
CA HIS A 153 -1.94 11.14 6.03
C HIS A 153 -1.23 10.33 7.13
N PHE A 154 -1.14 10.91 8.32
CA PHE A 154 -0.52 10.26 9.48
C PHE A 154 -1.16 8.91 9.83
N ASP A 155 -2.44 8.71 9.48
CA ASP A 155 -3.18 7.45 9.64
C ASP A 155 -2.56 6.28 8.87
N ALA A 156 -1.76 6.54 7.83
CA ALA A 156 -1.07 5.51 7.06
C ALA A 156 0.10 4.85 7.79
N PHE A 157 0.59 5.46 8.87
CA PHE A 157 1.85 5.10 9.50
C PHE A 157 1.64 4.34 10.81
N ALA A 158 2.54 3.39 11.06
CA ALA A 158 2.65 2.72 12.35
C ALA A 158 3.94 3.12 13.08
N PRO A 159 3.91 3.19 14.41
CA PRO A 159 5.11 3.40 15.20
C PRO A 159 6.04 2.20 15.10
N SER A 160 7.34 2.46 15.00
CA SER A 160 8.36 1.41 15.09
C SER A 160 8.32 0.72 16.47
N PRO A 161 8.77 -0.55 16.57
CA PRO A 161 8.88 -1.23 17.86
C PRO A 161 9.69 -0.42 18.89
N ASP A 162 10.75 0.25 18.44
CA ASP A 162 11.58 1.11 19.29
C ASP A 162 10.81 2.34 19.78
N MET A 163 10.01 2.98 18.91
CA MET A 163 9.14 4.09 19.31
C MET A 163 8.10 3.63 20.32
N LEU A 164 7.45 2.47 20.11
CA LEU A 164 6.51 1.89 21.07
C LEU A 164 7.17 1.60 22.42
N ASN A 165 8.39 1.05 22.41
CA ASN A 165 9.16 0.81 23.63
C ASN A 165 9.47 2.11 24.38
N LEU A 166 9.86 3.17 23.66
CA LEU A 166 10.11 4.49 24.26
C LEU A 166 8.84 5.14 24.83
N LEU A 167 7.71 5.03 24.12
CA LEU A 167 6.42 5.55 24.60
C LEU A 167 5.96 4.79 25.84
N ASN A 168 6.07 3.46 25.84
CA ASN A 168 5.75 2.62 26.99
C ASN A 168 6.66 2.93 28.19
N ALA A 169 7.97 3.09 27.97
CA ALA A 169 8.91 3.46 29.03
C ALA A 169 8.60 4.83 29.67
N ARG A 170 7.93 5.72 28.91
CA ARG A 170 7.51 7.04 29.38
C ARG A 170 6.03 7.10 29.82
N ASN A 171 5.32 5.96 29.84
CA ASN A 171 3.88 5.88 30.11
C ASN A 171 3.04 6.82 29.21
N ILE A 172 3.48 7.06 27.98
CA ILE A 172 2.76 7.87 27.00
C ILE A 172 1.87 6.93 26.17
N PRO A 173 0.54 7.06 26.21
CA PRO A 173 -0.35 6.21 25.42
C PRO A 173 -0.24 6.54 23.93
N TRP A 174 -0.12 5.52 23.08
CA TRP A 174 -0.24 5.67 21.63
C TRP A 174 -1.71 5.67 21.22
N ALA A 175 -2.20 6.83 20.78
CA ALA A 175 -3.57 7.00 20.29
C ALA A 175 -3.70 6.77 18.77
N GLY A 176 -2.59 6.53 18.07
CA GLY A 176 -2.56 6.34 16.62
C GLY A 176 -2.75 4.87 16.19
N ASN A 177 -2.68 4.65 14.89
CA ASN A 177 -2.75 3.31 14.31
C ASN A 177 -1.51 2.49 14.69
N ARG A 178 -1.72 1.20 14.93
CA ARG A 178 -0.63 0.23 15.14
C ARG A 178 -0.27 -0.53 13.88
N GLU A 179 -1.15 -0.48 12.89
CA GLU A 179 -0.95 -1.08 11.59
C GLU A 179 -0.52 0.01 10.60
N GLN A 180 0.45 -0.30 9.75
CA GLN A 180 0.86 0.56 8.65
C GLN A 180 0.06 0.22 7.39
N LEU A 181 -0.08 1.18 6.46
CA LEU A 181 -0.82 0.99 5.20
C LEU A 181 -0.30 -0.20 4.40
N GLY A 182 1.02 -0.40 4.39
CA GLY A 182 1.63 -1.47 3.61
C GLY A 182 3.12 -1.65 3.89
N VAL A 183 3.70 -2.64 3.24
CA VAL A 183 5.14 -2.90 3.22
C VAL A 183 5.66 -2.46 1.86
N CYS A 184 6.81 -1.79 1.84
CA CYS A 184 7.36 -1.24 0.61
C CYS A 184 8.75 -1.79 0.30
N VAL A 185 9.04 -1.93 -0.98
CA VAL A 185 10.36 -2.18 -1.53
C VAL A 185 10.69 -1.06 -2.49
N GLN A 186 11.87 -0.47 -2.35
CA GLN A 186 12.42 0.51 -3.27
C GLN A 186 13.46 -0.16 -4.16
N ILE A 187 13.44 0.21 -5.44
CA ILE A 187 14.38 -0.26 -6.45
C ILE A 187 15.08 0.96 -7.02
N ASN A 188 16.40 1.03 -6.87
CA ASN A 188 17.23 2.08 -7.44
C ASN A 188 17.95 1.52 -8.67
N LYS A 189 17.45 1.78 -9.87
CA LYS A 189 17.83 1.03 -11.08
C LYS A 189 19.14 1.54 -11.69
N ILE A 190 20.28 0.97 -11.27
CA ILE A 190 21.53 0.97 -12.06
C ILE A 190 21.92 -0.48 -12.35
N GLY A 191 21.29 -1.06 -13.38
CA GLY A 191 21.54 -2.45 -13.80
C GLY A 191 21.17 -3.47 -12.73
N VAL A 192 19.87 -3.78 -12.63
CA VAL A 192 19.25 -4.46 -11.48
C VAL A 192 20.04 -5.66 -10.95
N ARG A 193 20.78 -5.43 -9.87
CA ARG A 193 21.39 -6.44 -9.01
C ARG A 193 20.53 -6.58 -7.77
N ARG A 194 20.69 -7.70 -7.05
CA ARG A 194 19.99 -7.92 -5.77
C ARG A 194 20.23 -6.81 -4.74
N ASN A 195 21.36 -6.10 -4.82
CA ASN A 195 21.71 -5.01 -3.90
C ASN A 195 20.95 -3.70 -4.17
N ASP A 196 20.32 -3.58 -5.35
CA ASP A 196 19.57 -2.40 -5.77
C ASP A 196 18.11 -2.45 -5.30
N ILE A 197 17.70 -3.61 -4.78
CA ILE A 197 16.38 -3.87 -4.19
C ILE A 197 16.55 -3.76 -2.67
N GLN A 198 15.81 -2.83 -2.06
CA GLN A 198 15.90 -2.59 -0.63
C GLN A 198 14.50 -2.47 -0.03
N SER A 199 14.25 -3.20 1.06
CA SER A 199 13.08 -2.95 1.89
C SER A 199 13.14 -1.51 2.38
N PHE A 200 12.08 -0.75 2.11
CA PHE A 200 12.02 0.66 2.46
C PHE A 200 10.93 0.87 3.50
N PRO A 201 11.25 1.35 4.71
CA PRO A 201 10.27 1.55 5.79
C PRO A 201 9.41 2.80 5.54
N PHE A 202 8.68 2.81 4.42
CA PHE A 202 7.91 3.98 3.97
C PHE A 202 6.89 4.40 5.03
N PHE A 203 6.10 3.46 5.56
CA PHE A 203 5.00 3.70 6.49
C PHE A 203 5.34 3.46 7.96
N ASN A 204 6.63 3.38 8.31
CA ASN A 204 7.08 3.21 9.70
C ASN A 204 7.56 4.54 10.27
N LEU A 205 7.23 4.88 11.52
CA LEU A 205 7.64 6.12 12.21
C LEU A 205 8.99 6.02 12.92
#